data_AF-A0A429SSB0-F1
#
_entry.id   AF-A0A429SSB0-F1
#
_cell.length_a   1.000
_cell.length_b   1.000
_cell.length_c   1.000
_cell.angle_alpha   90.00
_cell.angle_beta   90.00
_cell.angle_gamma   90.00
#
_symmetry.space_group_name_H-M   'P 1'
#
loop_
_entity.id
_entity.type
_entity.pdbx_description
1 polymer ?
#
loop_
_entity_poly.entity_id
_entity_poly.type
_entity_poly.pdbx_seq_one_letter_code
_entity_poly.pdbx_strand_id
1 'polypeptide(L)'
;MPVIDATFYPLIVTARPDDSLYAMPPAGSDMGAARLCPITEVRPGDWVLGSHERALNPNRLDTLMQSVACFPALPVTVNGAVALDGQTPHWDTWETALVIPREYIPAETYANRLDGYRLGDHVERAFIYDPMHADRRDSVGTARPLIQRGIITAVEDGAFTVEWAGYWANGRITETAMRLTDPAAVARERDAFGFAVGDTVNQEKNGVCGPYATGVVLELYYSPYGAQPMARVFWPGSAWDNYCHYDFVPTHVLGHVVAPNRYDVTSRQQYAPTA
;
A
#
# COMPACT_ATOMS: atom_id res chain seq x y z
N MET A 1 -25.98 12.31 10.76
CA MET A 1 -26.23 11.56 9.51
C MET A 1 -27.65 11.03 9.54
N PRO A 2 -28.47 11.28 8.51
CA PRO A 2 -29.70 10.52 8.35
C PRO A 2 -29.33 9.05 8.12
N VAL A 3 -29.90 8.16 8.91
CA VAL A 3 -29.81 6.72 8.73
C VAL A 3 -30.75 6.38 7.59
N ILE A 4 -30.22 5.88 6.47
CA ILE A 4 -31.04 5.43 5.34
C ILE A 4 -31.25 3.93 5.52
N ASP A 5 -32.50 3.52 5.63
CA ASP A 5 -32.90 2.11 5.62
C ASP A 5 -33.02 1.65 4.16
N ALA A 6 -31.87 1.41 3.52
CA ALA A 6 -31.79 1.00 2.12
C ALA A 6 -31.54 -0.51 2.03
N THR A 7 -32.45 -1.24 1.39
CA THR A 7 -32.22 -2.64 1.02
C THR A 7 -31.30 -2.68 -0.19
N PHE A 8 -30.04 -3.06 0.01
CA PHE A 8 -29.08 -3.27 -1.07
C PHE A 8 -29.31 -4.64 -1.72
N TYR A 9 -29.52 -4.64 -3.05
CA TYR A 9 -29.53 -5.85 -3.86
C TYR A 9 -28.23 -5.88 -4.69
N PRO A 10 -27.19 -6.58 -4.25
CA PRO A 10 -25.94 -6.63 -5.01
C PRO A 10 -26.15 -7.38 -6.33
N LEU A 11 -26.02 -6.66 -7.45
CA LEU A 11 -25.83 -7.31 -8.75
C LEU A 11 -24.37 -7.76 -8.84
N ILE A 12 -24.12 -9.02 -8.55
CA ILE A 12 -22.79 -9.63 -8.65
C ILE A 12 -22.57 -10.05 -10.10
N VAL A 13 -21.72 -9.31 -10.81
CA VAL A 13 -21.25 -9.72 -12.15
C VAL A 13 -20.13 -10.73 -11.96
N THR A 14 -20.41 -12.02 -12.19
CA THR A 14 -19.45 -13.12 -11.95
C THR A 14 -18.50 -13.38 -13.12
N ALA A 15 -18.71 -12.75 -14.27
CA ALA A 15 -17.87 -12.86 -15.46
C ALA A 15 -17.22 -11.50 -15.77
N ARG A 16 -16.30 -11.05 -14.92
CA ARG A 16 -15.47 -9.87 -15.20
C ARG A 16 -14.15 -10.31 -15.86
N PRO A 17 -13.55 -9.46 -16.72
CA PRO A 17 -12.18 -9.68 -17.18
C PRO A 17 -11.23 -9.79 -15.99
N ASP A 18 -10.24 -10.68 -16.06
CA ASP A 18 -9.22 -10.88 -15.00
C ASP A 18 -8.21 -9.71 -14.88
N ASP A 19 -8.54 -8.55 -15.45
CA ASP A 19 -7.69 -7.36 -15.36
C ASP A 19 -7.84 -6.72 -13.96
N SER A 20 -6.74 -6.20 -13.43
CA SER A 20 -6.62 -5.72 -12.05
C SER A 20 -7.58 -4.57 -11.72
N LEU A 21 -7.97 -3.79 -12.73
CA LEU A 21 -8.99 -2.76 -12.65
C LEU A 21 -10.42 -3.34 -12.70
N TYR A 22 -10.63 -4.65 -12.61
CA TYR A 22 -11.97 -5.24 -12.53
C TYR A 22 -12.02 -6.39 -11.52
N ALA A 23 -11.06 -6.42 -10.60
CA ALA A 23 -10.94 -7.46 -9.60
C ALA A 23 -12.27 -7.69 -8.88
N MET A 24 -12.55 -8.94 -8.56
CA MET A 24 -13.67 -9.30 -7.72
C MET A 24 -13.20 -9.31 -6.27
N PRO A 25 -14.12 -9.09 -5.30
CA PRO A 25 -13.87 -9.45 -3.93
C PRO A 25 -13.43 -10.92 -3.84
N PRO A 26 -12.63 -11.27 -2.83
CA PRO A 26 -12.20 -12.63 -2.62
C PRO A 26 -13.36 -13.63 -2.67
N ALA A 27 -13.11 -14.80 -3.26
CA ALA A 27 -14.09 -15.87 -3.24
C ALA A 27 -14.45 -16.20 -1.77
N GLY A 28 -15.74 -16.18 -1.44
CA GLY A 28 -16.22 -16.41 -0.07
C GLY A 28 -16.48 -15.13 0.74
N SER A 29 -16.22 -13.94 0.20
CA SER A 29 -16.67 -12.68 0.81
C SER A 29 -18.19 -12.62 0.95
N ASP A 30 -18.67 -12.17 2.11
CA ASP A 30 -20.10 -11.93 2.32
C ASP A 30 -20.51 -10.60 1.68
N MET A 31 -21.00 -10.69 0.45
CA MET A 31 -21.51 -9.54 -0.31
C MET A 31 -22.74 -8.90 0.34
N GLY A 32 -23.46 -9.62 1.20
CA GLY A 32 -24.61 -9.08 1.96
C GLY A 32 -24.19 -8.09 3.05
N ALA A 33 -22.91 -8.12 3.46
CA ALA A 33 -22.34 -7.19 4.42
C ALA A 33 -21.84 -5.88 3.78
N ALA A 34 -21.93 -5.74 2.46
CA ALA A 34 -21.53 -4.53 1.76
C ALA A 34 -22.33 -3.31 2.27
N ARG A 35 -21.62 -2.23 2.58
CA ARG A 35 -22.22 -0.99 3.10
C ARG A 35 -21.59 0.24 2.49
N LEU A 36 -22.36 1.31 2.43
CA LEU A 36 -21.84 2.65 2.21
C LEU A 36 -21.39 3.26 3.54
N CYS A 37 -20.24 3.91 3.52
CA CYS A 37 -19.76 4.72 4.63
C CYS A 37 -19.03 5.99 4.12
N PRO A 38 -18.92 7.03 4.96
CA PRO A 38 -17.95 8.10 4.73
C PRO A 38 -16.55 7.54 4.48
N ILE A 39 -15.77 8.17 3.60
CA ILE A 39 -14.39 7.74 3.32
C ILE A 39 -13.51 7.75 4.57
N THR A 40 -13.77 8.68 5.48
CA THR A 40 -13.09 8.79 6.77
C THR A 40 -13.40 7.65 7.74
N GLU A 41 -14.39 6.81 7.44
CA GLU A 41 -14.73 5.60 8.23
C GLU A 41 -14.18 4.30 7.61
N VAL A 42 -13.53 4.36 6.45
CA VAL A 42 -12.90 3.18 5.83
C VAL A 42 -11.72 2.75 6.69
N ARG A 43 -11.61 1.46 7.00
CA ARG A 43 -10.55 0.91 7.86
C ARG A 43 -9.54 0.11 7.04
N PRO A 44 -8.30 -0.01 7.52
CA PRO A 44 -7.32 -0.91 6.91
C PRO A 44 -7.86 -2.34 6.80
N GLY A 45 -7.82 -2.89 5.59
CA GLY A 45 -8.33 -4.22 5.24
C GLY A 45 -9.79 -4.26 4.79
N ASP A 46 -10.58 -3.20 4.95
CA ASP A 46 -11.92 -3.14 4.35
C ASP A 46 -11.78 -3.21 2.82
N TRP A 47 -12.64 -3.96 2.14
CA TRP A 47 -12.57 -4.12 0.69
C TRP A 47 -13.38 -3.03 0.00
N VAL A 48 -12.69 -2.09 -0.66
CA VAL A 48 -13.31 -1.02 -1.46
C VAL A 48 -13.85 -1.63 -2.75
N LEU A 49 -15.09 -1.31 -3.11
CA LEU A 49 -15.77 -1.79 -4.32
C LEU A 49 -16.12 -0.66 -5.31
N GLY A 50 -15.91 0.59 -4.90
CA GLY A 50 -16.51 1.73 -5.56
C GLY A 50 -16.36 3.01 -4.77
N SER A 51 -16.25 4.13 -5.46
CA SER A 51 -16.42 5.47 -4.89
C SER A 51 -17.68 6.13 -5.44
N HIS A 52 -18.25 7.04 -4.66
CA HIS A 52 -19.37 7.87 -5.09
C HIS A 52 -19.00 9.34 -4.93
N GLU A 53 -18.91 10.04 -6.06
CA GLU A 53 -18.44 11.43 -6.17
C GLU A 53 -19.46 12.48 -5.66
N ARG A 54 -20.55 12.06 -5.01
CA ARG A 54 -21.62 12.96 -4.55
C ARG A 54 -22.13 12.58 -3.17
N ALA A 55 -22.73 13.56 -2.49
CA ALA A 55 -23.46 13.29 -1.27
C ALA A 55 -24.65 12.36 -1.55
N LEU A 56 -24.87 11.37 -0.69
CA LEU A 56 -25.98 10.43 -0.83
C LEU A 56 -27.32 11.17 -0.80
N ASN A 57 -28.12 10.97 -1.85
CA ASN A 57 -29.47 11.49 -1.91
C ASN A 57 -30.47 10.39 -1.49
N PRO A 58 -31.11 10.48 -0.32
CA PRO A 58 -32.03 9.44 0.16
C PRO A 58 -33.28 9.28 -0.73
N ASN A 59 -33.55 10.25 -1.62
CA ASN A 59 -34.71 10.24 -2.50
C ASN A 59 -34.38 9.80 -3.94
N ARG A 60 -33.13 9.42 -4.22
CA ARG A 60 -32.72 8.95 -5.54
C ARG A 60 -31.92 7.66 -5.41
N LEU A 61 -32.29 6.67 -6.22
CA LEU A 61 -31.44 5.50 -6.45
C LEU A 61 -30.33 5.91 -7.42
N ASP A 62 -29.38 6.71 -6.93
CA ASP A 62 -28.20 7.03 -7.72
C ASP A 62 -27.34 5.76 -7.77
N THR A 63 -27.08 5.26 -8.98
CA THR A 63 -26.17 4.13 -9.15
C THR A 63 -24.81 4.58 -8.68
N LEU A 64 -24.34 4.01 -7.56
CA LEU A 64 -22.92 4.05 -7.22
C LEU A 64 -22.20 3.61 -8.49
N MET A 65 -21.29 4.44 -9.01
CA MET A 65 -20.38 3.94 -10.01
C MET A 65 -19.62 2.84 -9.28
N GLN A 66 -19.91 1.57 -9.62
CA GLN A 66 -19.00 0.48 -9.33
C GLN A 66 -17.71 0.94 -9.97
N SER A 67 -16.82 1.53 -9.16
CA SER A 67 -15.53 1.89 -9.68
C SER A 67 -14.93 0.56 -10.11
N VAL A 68 -14.23 0.62 -11.23
CA VAL A 68 -13.39 -0.45 -11.73
C VAL A 68 -12.49 -1.00 -10.60
N ALA A 69 -12.17 -0.20 -9.58
CA ALA A 69 -11.31 -0.59 -8.48
C ALA A 69 -12.02 -1.45 -7.40
N CYS A 70 -11.55 -2.69 -7.25
CA CYS A 70 -11.86 -3.55 -6.11
C CYS A 70 -10.58 -3.95 -5.39
N PHE A 71 -10.35 -3.45 -4.18
CA PHE A 71 -9.05 -3.61 -3.50
C PHE A 71 -9.17 -3.51 -1.96
N PRO A 72 -8.26 -4.15 -1.21
CA PRO A 72 -8.19 -3.97 0.24
C PRO A 72 -7.70 -2.56 0.58
N ALA A 73 -8.39 -1.84 1.46
CA ALA A 73 -8.02 -0.49 1.85
C ALA A 73 -6.78 -0.44 2.74
N LEU A 74 -5.99 0.62 2.59
CA LEU A 74 -4.92 1.05 3.48
C LEU A 74 -4.98 2.58 3.58
N PRO A 75 -6.06 3.12 4.19
CA PRO A 75 -6.36 4.54 4.16
C PRO A 75 -5.28 5.37 4.85
N VAL A 76 -4.91 6.49 4.24
CA VAL A 76 -4.09 7.53 4.85
C VAL A 76 -4.57 8.90 4.38
N THR A 77 -4.70 9.84 5.31
CA THR A 77 -5.12 11.22 4.99
C THR A 77 -3.91 12.13 4.85
N VAL A 78 -3.80 12.85 3.73
CA VAL A 78 -2.69 13.74 3.42
C VAL A 78 -3.15 14.89 2.54
N ASN A 79 -2.72 16.12 2.86
CA ASN A 79 -3.05 17.34 2.10
C ASN A 79 -4.56 17.57 1.87
N GLY A 80 -5.41 17.17 2.82
CA GLY A 80 -6.87 17.33 2.72
C GLY A 80 -7.57 16.28 1.85
N ALA A 81 -6.83 15.33 1.30
CA ALA A 81 -7.33 14.18 0.55
C ALA A 81 -7.02 12.87 1.29
N VAL A 82 -7.71 11.80 0.91
CA VAL A 82 -7.52 10.45 1.42
C VAL A 82 -6.97 9.58 0.30
N ALA A 83 -5.96 8.76 0.61
CA ALA A 83 -5.46 7.71 -0.25
C ALA A 83 -5.94 6.36 0.28
N LEU A 84 -7.01 5.80 -0.30
CA LEU A 84 -7.60 4.54 0.17
C LEU A 84 -6.70 3.33 -0.10
N ASP A 85 -5.81 3.40 -1.08
CA ASP A 85 -4.84 2.36 -1.43
C ASP A 85 -3.50 2.50 -0.68
N GLY A 86 -3.31 3.61 0.03
CA GLY A 86 -2.08 3.99 0.72
C GLY A 86 -1.11 4.86 -0.09
N GLN A 87 -1.38 5.15 -1.36
CA GLN A 87 -0.43 5.83 -2.27
C GLN A 87 -1.04 6.91 -3.16
N THR A 88 -2.35 6.84 -3.44
CA THR A 88 -3.04 7.70 -4.40
C THR A 88 -4.04 8.61 -3.68
N PRO A 89 -3.67 9.86 -3.33
CA PRO A 89 -4.55 10.77 -2.59
C PRO A 89 -5.58 11.40 -3.54
N HIS A 90 -6.56 10.61 -3.95
CA HIS A 90 -7.53 10.97 -4.99
C HIS A 90 -8.91 11.33 -4.43
N TRP A 91 -9.19 10.98 -3.18
CA TRP A 91 -10.51 11.09 -2.59
C TRP A 91 -10.62 12.28 -1.67
N ASP A 92 -11.71 13.02 -1.78
CA ASP A 92 -12.00 14.10 -0.85
C ASP A 92 -12.57 13.54 0.46
N THR A 93 -12.30 14.20 1.58
CA THR A 93 -12.72 13.77 2.92
C THR A 93 -14.24 13.70 3.13
N TRP A 94 -15.04 14.32 2.25
CA TRP A 94 -16.50 14.33 2.31
C TRP A 94 -17.16 13.25 1.43
N GLU A 95 -16.39 12.54 0.61
CA GLU A 95 -16.90 11.49 -0.26
C GLU A 95 -17.28 10.22 0.52
N THR A 96 -17.96 9.29 -0.17
CA THR A 96 -18.37 8.00 0.38
C THR A 96 -17.79 6.85 -0.44
N ALA A 97 -17.54 5.73 0.23
CA ALA A 97 -17.07 4.49 -0.37
C ALA A 97 -18.07 3.37 -0.14
N LEU A 98 -18.20 2.49 -1.14
CA LEU A 98 -18.85 1.19 -0.97
C LEU A 98 -17.79 0.19 -0.53
N VAL A 99 -17.98 -0.41 0.64
CA VAL A 99 -17.01 -1.36 1.20
C VAL A 99 -17.65 -2.66 1.66
N ILE A 100 -16.89 -3.75 1.61
CA ILE A 100 -17.15 -4.95 2.42
C ILE A 100 -16.22 -4.85 3.63
N PRO A 101 -16.77 -4.76 4.87
CA PRO A 101 -15.93 -4.67 6.04
C PRO A 101 -15.02 -5.89 6.19
N ARG A 102 -13.77 -5.68 6.60
CA ARG A 102 -12.72 -6.73 6.66
C ARG A 102 -13.11 -8.00 7.42
N GLU A 103 -13.98 -7.87 8.42
CA GLU A 103 -14.50 -8.99 9.20
C GLU A 103 -15.36 -9.98 8.39
N TYR A 104 -15.80 -9.59 7.20
CA TYR A 104 -16.59 -10.38 6.25
C TYR A 104 -15.77 -10.88 5.03
N ILE A 105 -14.45 -10.75 5.09
CA ILE A 105 -13.50 -11.28 4.11
C ILE A 105 -12.90 -12.59 4.65
N PRO A 106 -12.73 -13.63 3.81
CA PRO A 106 -12.09 -14.88 4.23
C PRO A 106 -10.69 -14.63 4.78
N ALA A 107 -10.37 -15.33 5.87
CA ALA A 107 -9.17 -15.11 6.67
C ALA A 107 -7.88 -15.43 5.92
N GLU A 108 -7.96 -16.35 4.97
CA GLU A 108 -6.89 -16.81 4.11
C GLU A 108 -6.57 -15.82 2.99
N THR A 109 -7.46 -14.89 2.67
CA THR A 109 -7.23 -13.96 1.56
C THR A 109 -6.50 -12.70 2.01
N TYR A 110 -6.91 -12.13 3.14
CA TYR A 110 -6.26 -11.00 3.79
C TYR A 110 -6.50 -11.15 5.28
N ALA A 111 -5.43 -11.17 6.09
CA ALA A 111 -5.42 -11.44 7.53
C ALA A 111 -6.73 -11.07 8.26
N ASN A 112 -7.51 -12.09 8.62
CA ASN A 112 -8.59 -12.04 9.61
C ASN A 112 -8.15 -13.08 10.66
N ARG A 113 -8.02 -12.84 11.97
CA ARG A 113 -8.90 -12.08 12.86
C ARG A 113 -8.24 -12.03 14.24
N LEU A 114 -8.48 -10.96 14.99
CA LEU A 114 -8.33 -10.82 16.46
C LEU A 114 -6.90 -10.89 17.04
N ASP A 115 -5.97 -11.57 16.35
CA ASP A 115 -4.52 -11.72 16.62
C ASP A 115 -3.74 -11.82 15.27
N GLY A 116 -4.14 -11.00 14.29
CA GLY A 116 -4.21 -11.35 12.86
C GLY A 116 -2.92 -11.49 12.03
N TYR A 117 -1.73 -11.44 12.62
CA TYR A 117 -0.47 -11.60 11.88
C TYR A 117 0.28 -12.84 12.37
N ARG A 118 0.81 -13.62 11.43
CA ARG A 118 1.60 -14.83 11.69
C ARG A 118 3.07 -14.57 11.43
N LEU A 119 3.93 -15.31 12.11
CA LEU A 119 5.35 -15.34 11.80
C LEU A 119 5.55 -15.65 10.31
N GLY A 120 6.30 -14.78 9.62
CA GLY A 120 6.59 -14.88 8.20
C GLY A 120 5.59 -14.17 7.29
N ASP A 121 4.50 -13.61 7.82
CA ASP A 121 3.57 -12.83 7.00
C ASP A 121 4.26 -11.59 6.43
N HIS A 122 4.06 -11.38 5.13
CA HIS A 122 4.45 -10.15 4.45
C HIS A 122 3.36 -9.11 4.62
N VAL A 123 3.76 -7.94 5.12
CA VAL A 123 2.85 -6.85 5.47
C VAL A 123 3.28 -5.55 4.81
N GLU A 124 2.32 -4.65 4.64
CA GLU A 124 2.58 -3.29 4.21
C GLU A 124 1.79 -2.29 5.03
N ARG A 125 2.42 -1.14 5.27
CA ARG A 125 1.81 0.02 5.92
C ARG A 125 1.83 1.21 4.99
N ALA A 126 0.86 2.10 5.16
CA ALA A 126 0.94 3.45 4.62
C ALA A 126 1.64 4.36 5.63
N PHE A 127 2.37 5.34 5.13
CA PHE A 127 2.94 6.42 5.93
C PHE A 127 3.02 7.70 5.09
N ILE A 128 3.27 8.83 5.76
CA ILE A 128 3.43 10.11 5.08
C ILE A 128 4.92 10.42 4.99
N TYR A 129 5.41 10.65 3.77
CA TYR A 129 6.74 11.17 3.51
C TYR A 129 6.66 12.68 3.23
N ASP A 130 7.44 13.46 3.97
CA ASP A 130 7.61 14.90 3.74
C ASP A 130 8.92 15.14 2.95
N PRO A 131 8.87 15.41 1.63
CA PRO A 131 10.07 15.56 0.84
C PRO A 131 10.93 16.74 1.30
N MET A 132 12.24 16.49 1.46
CA MET A 132 13.23 17.50 1.86
C MET A 132 13.79 18.29 0.68
N HIS A 133 13.68 17.72 -0.52
CA HIS A 133 14.17 18.30 -1.76
C HIS A 133 13.08 18.29 -2.83
N ALA A 134 13.21 19.19 -3.79
CA ALA A 134 12.39 19.18 -4.98
C ALA A 134 13.14 18.43 -6.07
N ASP A 135 12.50 17.43 -6.65
CA ASP A 135 12.97 16.75 -7.84
C ASP A 135 11.80 16.56 -8.83
N ARG A 136 11.88 15.58 -9.72
CA ARG A 136 10.82 15.32 -10.70
C ARG A 136 9.57 14.66 -10.10
N ARG A 137 9.73 13.95 -8.99
CA ARG A 137 8.67 13.20 -8.31
C ARG A 137 8.22 13.89 -7.03
N ASP A 138 9.11 14.65 -6.41
CA ASP A 138 8.94 15.30 -5.12
C ASP A 138 8.92 16.82 -5.22
N SER A 139 8.18 17.44 -4.31
CA SER A 139 8.15 18.87 -4.13
C SER A 139 8.20 19.19 -2.65
N VAL A 140 9.12 20.08 -2.25
CA VAL A 140 9.27 20.50 -0.85
C VAL A 140 7.95 21.06 -0.34
N GLY A 141 7.53 20.62 0.84
CA GLY A 141 6.26 21.02 1.47
C GLY A 141 5.03 20.31 0.91
N THR A 142 5.19 19.41 -0.06
CA THR A 142 4.10 18.57 -0.59
C THR A 142 4.24 17.16 -0.04
N ALA A 143 3.59 16.90 1.10
CA ALA A 143 3.59 15.58 1.74
C ALA A 143 2.98 14.53 0.81
N ARG A 144 3.51 13.30 0.82
CA ARG A 144 3.08 12.21 -0.05
C ARG A 144 2.74 10.96 0.77
N PRO A 145 1.65 10.26 0.44
CA PRO A 145 1.39 8.95 1.01
C PRO A 145 2.25 7.92 0.28
N LEU A 146 2.88 7.02 1.03
CA LEU A 146 3.74 5.97 0.51
C LEU A 146 3.48 4.66 1.25
N ILE A 147 3.83 3.55 0.61
CA ILE A 147 3.83 2.23 1.25
C ILE A 147 5.23 1.86 1.70
N GLN A 148 5.30 1.17 2.82
CA GLN A 148 6.49 0.44 3.24
C GLN A 148 6.11 -1.01 3.50
N ARG A 149 6.91 -1.94 2.99
CA ARG A 149 6.74 -3.38 3.23
C ARG A 149 7.59 -3.86 4.37
N GLY A 150 7.16 -4.94 4.99
CA GLY A 150 7.88 -5.61 6.06
C GLY A 150 7.48 -7.07 6.19
N ILE A 151 8.12 -7.74 7.13
CA ILE A 151 7.83 -9.12 7.50
C ILE A 151 7.61 -9.24 8.99
N ILE A 152 6.62 -10.05 9.37
CA ILE A 152 6.37 -10.37 10.77
C ILE A 152 7.43 -11.37 11.23
N THR A 153 8.21 -11.01 12.24
CA THR A 153 9.35 -11.82 12.72
C THR A 153 9.18 -12.38 14.12
N ALA A 154 8.16 -11.94 14.85
CA ALA A 154 7.75 -12.54 16.12
C ALA A 154 6.26 -12.30 16.35
N VAL A 155 5.59 -13.25 17.00
CA VAL A 155 4.20 -13.15 17.45
C VAL A 155 4.12 -13.84 18.82
N GLU A 156 3.77 -13.07 19.86
CA GLU A 156 3.77 -13.52 21.26
C GLU A 156 2.65 -12.80 22.02
N ASP A 157 1.73 -13.54 22.65
CA ASP A 157 0.68 -13.00 23.53
C ASP A 157 -0.10 -11.80 22.93
N GLY A 158 -0.48 -11.90 21.66
CA GLY A 158 -1.21 -10.85 20.92
C GLY A 158 -0.35 -9.65 20.49
N ALA A 159 0.94 -9.64 20.85
CA ALA A 159 1.94 -8.72 20.32
C ALA A 159 2.61 -9.32 19.09
N PHE A 160 3.12 -8.47 18.22
CA PHE A 160 3.94 -8.89 17.09
C PHE A 160 5.07 -7.92 16.79
N THR A 161 6.12 -8.42 16.16
CA THR A 161 7.26 -7.64 15.69
C THR A 161 7.28 -7.63 14.18
N VAL A 162 7.41 -6.44 13.59
CA VAL A 162 7.61 -6.26 12.15
C VAL A 162 9.04 -5.79 11.91
N GLU A 163 9.70 -6.41 10.94
CA GLU A 163 10.92 -5.90 10.33
C GLU A 163 10.55 -5.17 9.05
N TRP A 164 10.53 -3.83 9.12
CA TRP A 164 10.20 -2.98 7.99
C TRP A 164 11.39 -2.80 7.06
N ALA A 165 11.16 -2.97 5.75
CA ALA A 165 12.16 -2.88 4.72
C ALA A 165 12.65 -1.45 4.55
N GLY A 166 13.96 -1.24 4.79
CA GLY A 166 14.63 0.03 4.62
C GLY A 166 14.15 1.13 5.58
N TYR A 167 14.60 2.35 5.32
CA TYR A 167 14.30 3.52 6.15
C TYR A 167 14.01 4.74 5.28
N TRP A 168 12.98 5.50 5.67
CA TRP A 168 12.60 6.76 5.04
C TRP A 168 12.95 7.93 5.95
N ALA A 169 13.94 8.72 5.55
CA ALA A 169 14.23 10.00 6.19
C ALA A 169 12.98 10.91 6.09
N ASN A 170 12.58 11.57 7.18
CA ASN A 170 11.34 12.37 7.25
C ASN A 170 10.04 11.63 6.88
N GLY A 171 10.03 10.30 6.96
CA GLY A 171 8.80 9.53 7.03
C GLY A 171 8.17 9.71 8.41
N ARG A 172 6.93 10.19 8.47
CA ARG A 172 6.14 10.21 9.70
C ARG A 172 5.01 9.19 9.63
N ILE A 173 4.97 8.34 10.65
CA ILE A 173 3.89 7.38 10.84
C ILE A 173 2.80 8.12 11.61
N THR A 174 1.90 8.76 10.88
CA THR A 174 0.73 9.44 11.48
C THR A 174 -0.40 8.47 11.77
N GLU A 175 -0.40 7.29 11.14
CA GLU A 175 -1.49 6.32 11.20
C GLU A 175 -0.93 4.89 11.19
N THR A 176 -1.36 4.04 12.13
CA THR A 176 -0.91 2.63 12.28
C THR A 176 -1.77 1.69 11.43
N ALA A 177 -1.98 2.06 10.17
CA ALA A 177 -2.68 1.22 9.21
C ALA A 177 -1.71 0.18 8.61
N MET A 178 -2.07 -1.10 8.66
CA MET A 178 -1.30 -2.18 8.06
C MET A 178 -2.24 -3.22 7.46
N ARG A 179 -1.81 -3.84 6.35
CA ARG A 179 -2.47 -4.98 5.70
C ARG A 179 -1.43 -6.02 5.28
N LEU A 180 -1.89 -7.22 4.92
CA LEU A 180 -1.02 -8.18 4.22
C LEU A 180 -0.65 -7.65 2.83
N THR A 181 0.59 -7.87 2.42
CA THR A 181 1.04 -7.58 1.07
C THR A 181 0.38 -8.52 0.07
N ASP A 182 -0.16 -7.98 -1.03
CA ASP A 182 -0.69 -8.78 -2.15
C ASP A 182 0.46 -9.40 -2.98
N PRO A 183 0.64 -10.73 -3.00
CA PRO A 183 1.69 -11.37 -3.78
C PRO A 183 1.56 -11.11 -5.29
N ALA A 184 0.34 -10.93 -5.80
CA ALA A 184 0.12 -10.62 -7.20
C ALA A 184 0.57 -9.19 -7.54
N ALA A 185 0.39 -8.23 -6.63
CA ALA A 185 0.94 -6.88 -6.78
C ALA A 185 2.47 -6.90 -6.81
N VAL A 186 3.10 -7.67 -5.92
CA VAL A 186 4.56 -7.85 -5.91
C VAL A 186 5.07 -8.45 -7.22
N ALA A 187 4.39 -9.47 -7.74
CA ALA A 187 4.74 -10.06 -9.03
C ALA A 187 4.64 -9.04 -10.17
N ARG A 188 3.55 -8.26 -10.23
CA ARG A 188 3.38 -7.19 -11.23
C ARG A 188 4.47 -6.12 -11.15
N GLU A 189 4.88 -5.73 -9.94
CA GLU A 189 6.00 -4.80 -9.76
C GLU A 189 7.30 -5.37 -10.34
N ARG A 190 7.62 -6.63 -10.01
CA ARG A 190 8.82 -7.28 -10.56
C ARG A 190 8.76 -7.43 -12.08
N ASP A 191 7.60 -7.74 -12.63
CA ASP A 191 7.42 -7.83 -14.09
C ASP A 191 7.60 -6.47 -14.77
N ALA A 192 7.12 -5.39 -14.14
CA ALA A 192 7.18 -4.04 -14.71
C ALA A 192 8.53 -3.34 -14.51
N PHE A 193 9.16 -3.52 -13.35
CA PHE A 193 10.34 -2.75 -12.92
C PHE A 193 11.60 -3.60 -12.78
N GLY A 194 11.49 -4.93 -12.79
CA GLY A 194 12.56 -5.88 -12.47
C GLY A 194 12.75 -6.13 -10.97
N PHE A 195 12.06 -5.34 -10.13
CA PHE A 195 12.15 -5.34 -8.68
C PHE A 195 10.77 -5.00 -8.07
N ALA A 196 10.58 -5.36 -6.82
CA ALA A 196 9.46 -4.92 -5.99
C ALA A 196 9.94 -3.99 -4.86
N VAL A 197 9.05 -3.16 -4.33
CA VAL A 197 9.32 -2.45 -3.07
C VAL A 197 9.69 -3.47 -1.99
N GLY A 198 10.74 -3.19 -1.24
CA GLY A 198 11.34 -4.07 -0.24
C GLY A 198 12.47 -4.97 -0.74
N ASP A 199 12.63 -5.15 -2.06
CA ASP A 199 13.70 -6.00 -2.59
C ASP A 199 15.09 -5.44 -2.21
N THR A 200 15.98 -6.36 -1.86
CA THR A 200 17.37 -6.07 -1.54
C THR A 200 18.21 -6.05 -2.82
N VAL A 201 18.96 -4.97 -3.04
CA VAL A 201 19.68 -4.71 -4.30
C VAL A 201 21.12 -4.31 -4.06
N ASN A 202 21.96 -4.41 -5.09
CA ASN A 202 23.26 -3.73 -5.15
C ASN A 202 23.30 -2.84 -6.40
N GLN A 203 24.25 -1.92 -6.43
CA GLN A 203 24.54 -1.15 -7.64
C GLN A 203 25.49 -1.95 -8.54
N GLU A 204 24.99 -2.39 -9.70
CA GLU A 204 25.79 -2.99 -10.75
C GLU A 204 26.33 -1.91 -11.68
N LYS A 205 27.66 -1.75 -11.73
CA LYS A 205 28.31 -0.91 -12.71
C LYS A 205 29.05 -1.81 -13.70
N ASN A 206 28.56 -1.88 -14.94
CA ASN A 206 29.16 -2.68 -16.01
C ASN A 206 29.31 -4.19 -15.66
N GLY A 207 28.30 -4.77 -14.99
CA GLY A 207 28.34 -6.19 -14.60
C GLY A 207 29.26 -6.51 -13.41
N VAL A 208 29.75 -5.49 -12.72
CA VAL A 208 30.52 -5.62 -11.46
C VAL A 208 29.75 -4.89 -10.37
N CYS A 209 29.39 -5.59 -9.30
CA CYS A 209 28.81 -4.98 -8.10
C CYS A 209 29.84 -4.00 -7.51
N GLY A 210 29.44 -2.73 -7.33
CA GLY A 210 30.30 -1.71 -6.75
C GLY A 210 30.76 -2.06 -5.32
N PRO A 211 31.84 -1.45 -4.83
CA PRO A 211 32.47 -1.82 -3.56
C PRO A 211 31.67 -1.48 -2.30
N TYR A 212 30.53 -0.79 -2.40
CA TYR A 212 29.74 -0.37 -1.25
C TYR A 212 28.23 -0.42 -1.55
N ALA A 213 27.51 -0.92 -0.55
CA ALA A 213 26.08 -0.87 -0.31
C ALA A 213 25.19 -1.88 -1.06
N THR A 214 24.86 -2.95 -0.36
CA THR A 214 23.53 -3.57 -0.45
C THR A 214 22.51 -2.54 0.05
N GLY A 215 21.46 -2.28 -0.73
CA GLY A 215 20.37 -1.36 -0.41
C GLY A 215 19.00 -2.02 -0.48
N VAL A 216 17.96 -1.25 -0.17
CA VAL A 216 16.56 -1.71 -0.17
C VAL A 216 15.72 -0.80 -1.06
N VAL A 217 14.98 -1.38 -2.01
CA VAL A 217 14.05 -0.64 -2.86
C VAL A 217 12.92 -0.08 -2.01
N LEU A 218 12.73 1.23 -2.06
CA LEU A 218 11.72 1.94 -1.28
C LEU A 218 10.50 2.36 -2.09
N GLU A 219 10.71 2.83 -3.33
CA GLU A 219 9.66 3.30 -4.23
C GLU A 219 10.01 2.93 -5.66
N LEU A 220 9.00 2.62 -6.47
CA LEU A 220 9.11 2.37 -7.91
C LEU A 220 8.32 3.43 -8.67
N TYR A 221 8.88 3.95 -9.75
CA TYR A 221 8.15 4.85 -10.65
C TYR A 221 8.71 4.82 -12.07
N TYR A 222 7.89 5.20 -13.04
CA TYR A 222 8.36 5.44 -14.41
C TYR A 222 8.83 6.88 -14.58
N SER A 223 10.05 7.09 -15.09
CA SER A 223 10.54 8.41 -15.43
C SER A 223 9.61 9.08 -16.45
N PRO A 224 9.17 10.34 -16.22
CA PRO A 224 8.35 11.07 -17.18
C PRO A 224 9.08 11.34 -18.50
N TYR A 225 10.41 11.27 -18.51
CA TYR A 225 11.23 11.37 -19.71
C TYR A 225 11.72 9.98 -20.10
N GLY A 226 11.07 9.39 -21.10
CA GLY A 226 11.47 8.11 -21.71
C GLY A 226 10.81 6.85 -21.13
N ALA A 227 9.86 6.98 -20.19
CA ALA A 227 9.15 5.86 -19.57
C ALA A 227 10.09 4.77 -19.04
N GLN A 228 11.27 5.17 -18.58
CA GLN A 228 12.26 4.25 -18.03
C GLN A 228 11.84 3.83 -16.61
N PRO A 229 11.90 2.54 -16.25
CA PRO A 229 11.68 2.10 -14.88
C PRO A 229 12.79 2.61 -13.95
N MET A 230 12.39 3.19 -12.84
CA MET A 230 13.28 3.78 -11.83
C MET A 230 12.91 3.28 -10.45
N ALA A 231 13.89 3.23 -9.55
CA ALA A 231 13.71 2.89 -8.14
C ALA A 231 14.35 3.95 -7.24
N ARG A 232 13.70 4.26 -6.11
CA ARG A 232 14.36 4.88 -4.96
C ARG A 232 14.94 3.79 -4.10
N VAL A 233 16.18 3.93 -3.67
CA VAL A 233 16.88 2.90 -2.89
C VAL A 233 17.49 3.52 -1.63
N PHE A 234 17.26 2.88 -0.49
CA PHE A 234 17.96 3.18 0.76
C PHE A 234 19.29 2.42 0.79
N TRP A 235 20.43 3.11 0.98
CA TRP A 235 21.77 2.51 0.96
C TRP A 235 22.46 2.56 2.33
N PRO A 236 22.04 1.75 3.32
CA PRO A 236 22.47 1.87 4.72
C PRO A 236 23.95 2.23 4.92
N GLY A 237 24.17 3.30 5.68
CA GLY A 237 25.49 3.85 5.95
C GLY A 237 25.93 4.95 4.99
N SER A 238 25.15 5.23 3.94
CA SER A 238 25.37 6.41 3.11
C SER A 238 24.75 7.65 3.77
N ALA A 239 25.58 8.69 3.94
CA ALA A 239 25.15 9.97 4.50
C ALA A 239 24.19 10.75 3.57
N TRP A 240 23.90 10.22 2.38
CA TRP A 240 23.07 10.84 1.35
C TRP A 240 21.73 10.12 1.14
N ASP A 241 21.47 9.07 1.93
CA ASP A 241 20.33 8.17 1.73
C ASP A 241 18.97 8.84 1.91
N ASN A 242 18.21 8.95 0.81
CA ASN A 242 16.88 9.58 0.77
C ASN A 242 16.89 11.08 1.18
N TYR A 243 18.07 11.71 1.11
CA TYR A 243 18.32 13.11 1.41
C TYR A 243 18.76 13.90 0.15
N CYS A 244 18.70 13.34 -1.06
CA CYS A 244 19.41 13.91 -2.21
C CYS A 244 18.51 14.03 -3.46
N HIS A 245 18.70 15.07 -4.27
CA HIS A 245 17.97 15.29 -5.52
C HIS A 245 18.26 14.25 -6.65
N TYR A 246 19.05 13.22 -6.37
CA TYR A 246 19.35 12.09 -7.26
C TYR A 246 18.94 10.72 -6.66
N ASP A 247 17.99 10.68 -5.73
CA ASP A 247 17.59 9.47 -5.00
C ASP A 247 17.00 8.35 -5.89
N PHE A 248 16.69 8.64 -7.15
CA PHE A 248 16.17 7.67 -8.10
C PHE A 248 17.22 7.17 -9.08
N VAL A 249 17.38 5.86 -9.12
CA VAL A 249 18.30 5.15 -10.02
C VAL A 249 17.50 4.32 -11.05
N PRO A 250 17.96 4.24 -12.30
CA PRO A 250 17.35 3.32 -13.27
C PRO A 250 17.46 1.87 -12.81
N THR A 251 16.40 1.07 -12.94
CA THR A 251 16.44 -0.31 -12.41
C THR A 251 17.42 -1.22 -13.14
N HIS A 252 17.71 -0.95 -14.42
CA HIS A 252 18.67 -1.73 -15.22
C HIS A 252 20.14 -1.63 -14.74
N VAL A 253 20.47 -0.74 -13.80
CA VAL A 253 21.80 -0.66 -13.16
C VAL A 253 21.84 -1.31 -11.77
N LEU A 254 20.77 -2.00 -11.39
CA LEU A 254 20.67 -2.71 -10.11
C LEU A 254 20.78 -4.22 -10.32
N GLY A 255 21.41 -4.89 -9.35
CA GLY A 255 21.44 -6.35 -9.25
C GLY A 255 20.68 -6.83 -8.01
N HIS A 256 20.05 -8.01 -8.10
CA HIS A 256 19.43 -8.67 -6.94
C HIS A 256 20.52 -9.21 -5.99
N VAL A 257 20.35 -8.98 -4.68
CA VAL A 257 21.26 -9.50 -3.66
C VAL A 257 20.53 -10.48 -2.76
N VAL A 258 20.95 -11.75 -2.78
CA VAL A 258 20.41 -12.83 -1.92
C VAL A 258 18.92 -13.10 -2.18
N ALA A 259 18.38 -14.22 -1.70
CA ALA A 259 16.98 -14.59 -1.94
C ALA A 259 16.01 -13.48 -1.49
N PRO A 260 14.88 -13.26 -2.19
CA PRO A 260 14.10 -12.00 -2.19
C PRO A 260 13.57 -11.43 -0.86
N ASN A 261 13.80 -12.07 0.28
CA ASN A 261 13.06 -11.80 1.53
C ASN A 261 13.94 -11.79 2.81
N ARG A 262 15.27 -11.64 2.73
CA ARG A 262 16.08 -11.34 3.92
C ARG A 262 16.39 -9.86 3.98
N TYR A 263 15.64 -9.17 4.84
CA TYR A 263 15.87 -7.77 5.13
C TYR A 263 16.96 -7.67 6.20
N ASP A 264 18.23 -7.58 5.81
CA ASP A 264 19.34 -7.40 6.77
C ASP A 264 19.41 -5.95 7.31
N VAL A 265 18.53 -5.07 6.80
CA VAL A 265 18.53 -3.62 7.02
C VAL A 265 17.11 -3.17 7.33
N THR A 266 16.68 -3.35 8.57
CA THR A 266 15.30 -3.08 8.97
C THR A 266 15.18 -2.20 10.19
N SER A 267 14.22 -1.28 10.17
CA SER A 267 13.69 -0.73 11.41
C SER A 267 12.74 -1.75 12.02
N ARG A 268 13.17 -2.38 13.12
CA ARG A 268 12.33 -3.32 13.87
C ARG A 268 11.33 -2.54 14.73
N GLN A 269 10.06 -2.87 14.64
CA GLN A 269 8.99 -2.22 15.41
C GLN A 269 8.12 -3.28 16.10
N GLN A 270 7.90 -3.09 17.40
CA GLN A 270 7.01 -3.93 18.19
C GLN A 270 5.63 -3.28 18.30
N TYR A 271 4.59 -4.08 18.13
CA TYR A 271 3.20 -3.69 18.28
C TYR A 271 2.60 -4.48 19.44
N ALA A 272 2.05 -3.76 20.42
CA ALA A 272 1.36 -4.35 21.56
C ALA A 272 -0.12 -4.63 21.23
N PRO A 273 -0.78 -5.55 21.95
CA PRO A 273 -2.22 -5.74 21.83
C PRO A 273 -2.95 -4.41 22.07
N THR A 274 -3.89 -4.06 21.20
CA THR A 274 -4.84 -2.97 21.50
C THR A 274 -5.77 -3.44 22.63
N ALA A 275 -5.69 -2.78 23.78
CA ALA A 275 -6.55 -3.02 24.95
C ALA A 275 -8.03 -2.73 24.67
#